data_AF-X1H5X0-F1
#
_entry.id   AF-X1H5X0-F1
#
_cell.length_a   1.000
_cell.length_b   1.000
_cell.length_c   1.000
_cell.angle_alpha   90.00
_cell.angle_beta   90.00
_cell.angle_gamma   90.00
#
_symmetry.space_group_name_H-M   'P 1'
#
loop_
_entity.id
_entity.type
_entity.pdbx_description
1 polymer ?
#
loop_
_entity_poly.entity_id
_entity_poly.type
_entity_poly.pdbx_seq_one_letter_code
_entity_poly.pdbx_strand_id
1 'polypeptide(L)'
;MDDSIVRGNTSRAIIDLVRECGAKKVYFAAYSPPLRFPCVYGIDMQTKTEFVAQDANLDQIAKKIGADKVIYQTLESLKKAVGLGNKNLKNFCGACFDGVYPTGDVTPEILKEIEKERKIAQENQLELKF
;
A
#
# COMPACT_ATOMS: atom_id res chain seq x y z
N MET A 1 1.03 -9.90 11.90
CA MET A 1 -0.04 -9.46 10.99
C MET A 1 -0.19 -7.96 11.17
N ASP A 2 -0.50 -7.25 10.09
CA ASP A 2 -0.56 -5.78 10.08
C ASP A 2 -1.71 -5.30 9.19
N ASP A 3 -2.07 -4.02 9.27
CA ASP A 3 -3.14 -3.45 8.46
C ASP A 3 -2.79 -3.41 6.97
N SER A 4 -1.57 -2.99 6.65
CA SER A 4 -1.12 -2.67 5.32
C SER A 4 0.40 -2.69 5.21
N ILE A 5 0.90 -2.75 3.98
CA ILE A 5 2.31 -2.57 3.69
C ILE A 5 2.42 -1.50 2.61
N VAL A 6 2.87 -0.30 2.99
CA VAL A 6 3.07 0.83 2.07
C VAL A 6 4.48 0.78 1.49
N ARG A 7 5.49 1.23 2.26
CA ARG A 7 6.92 1.23 1.86
C ARG A 7 7.68 -0.03 2.24
N GLY A 8 7.15 -0.77 3.22
CA GLY A 8 7.78 -1.98 3.75
C GLY A 8 8.90 -1.74 4.77
N ASN A 9 9.30 -0.49 5.06
CA ASN A 9 10.33 -0.19 6.07
C ASN A 9 9.90 -0.63 7.48
N THR A 10 8.69 -0.26 7.89
CA THR A 10 8.12 -0.68 9.19
C THR A 10 8.02 -2.20 9.26
N SER A 11 7.47 -2.85 8.23
CA SER A 11 7.35 -4.30 8.16
C SER A 11 8.71 -4.99 8.25
N ARG A 12 9.75 -4.44 7.60
CA ARG A 12 11.13 -4.93 7.68
C ARG A 12 11.66 -4.87 9.10
N ALA A 13 11.57 -3.71 9.75
CA ALA A 13 12.03 -3.53 11.12
C ALA A 13 11.33 -4.50 12.10
N ILE A 14 10.02 -4.73 11.92
CA ILE A 14 9.26 -5.70 12.71
C ILE A 14 9.78 -7.13 12.45
N ILE A 15 10.03 -7.50 11.19
CA ILE A 15 10.53 -8.84 10.84
C ILE A 15 11.93 -9.06 11.41
N ASP A 16 12.82 -8.08 11.31
CA ASP A 16 14.18 -8.15 11.83
C ASP A 16 14.15 -8.34 13.35
N LEU A 17 13.35 -7.56 14.08
CA LEU A 17 13.14 -7.72 15.52
C LEU A 17 12.65 -9.13 15.88
N VAL A 18 11.67 -9.65 15.15
CA VAL A 18 11.13 -11.00 15.41
C VAL A 18 12.19 -12.08 15.16
N ARG A 19 13.07 -11.91 14.16
CA ARG A 19 14.20 -12.82 13.92
C ARG A 19 15.26 -12.73 15.01
N GLU A 20 15.57 -11.54 15.50
CA GLU A 20 16.48 -11.32 16.63
C GLU A 20 15.98 -12.03 17.90
N CYS A 21 14.65 -12.12 18.09
CA CYS A 21 14.04 -12.92 19.15
C CYS A 21 14.10 -14.44 18.93
N GLY A 22 14.77 -14.92 17.87
CA GLY A 22 15.01 -16.35 17.61
C GLY A 22 14.00 -17.03 16.69
N ALA A 23 13.17 -16.28 15.96
CA ALA A 23 12.21 -16.86 15.02
C ALA A 23 12.90 -17.54 13.83
N LYS A 24 12.64 -18.83 13.63
CA LYS A 24 13.18 -19.61 12.50
C LYS A 24 12.61 -19.17 11.15
N LYS A 25 11.31 -18.86 11.14
CA LYS A 25 10.54 -18.45 9.96
C LYS A 25 9.60 -17.33 10.34
N VAL A 26 9.49 -16.32 9.49
CA VAL A 26 8.61 -15.17 9.69
C VAL A 26 7.70 -15.01 8.48
N TYR A 27 6.41 -15.20 8.70
CA TYR A 27 5.37 -14.97 7.70
C TYR A 27 4.65 -13.66 8.01
N PHE A 28 4.49 -12.82 7.00
CA PHE A 28 3.84 -11.52 7.17
C PHE A 28 2.50 -11.50 6.43
N ALA A 29 1.44 -11.08 7.11
CA ALA A 29 0.10 -11.02 6.53
C ALA A 29 -0.49 -9.63 6.72
N ALA A 30 -1.05 -9.06 5.66
CA ALA A 30 -1.72 -7.76 5.63
C ALA A 30 -3.23 -7.91 5.41
N TYR A 31 -4.04 -7.17 6.18
CA TYR A 31 -5.51 -7.16 6.04
C TYR A 31 -6.00 -6.36 4.83
N SER A 32 -5.15 -5.55 4.22
CA SER A 32 -5.42 -4.87 2.96
C SER A 32 -4.89 -5.68 1.76
N PRO A 33 -5.40 -5.42 0.55
CA PRO A 33 -4.71 -5.78 -0.69
C PRO A 33 -3.42 -4.96 -0.89
N PRO A 34 -2.52 -5.38 -1.80
CA PRO A 34 -1.32 -4.63 -2.09
C PRO A 34 -1.63 -3.23 -2.64
N LEU A 35 -1.07 -2.18 -2.03
CA LEU A 35 -1.16 -0.82 -2.53
C LEU A 35 -0.29 -0.65 -3.77
N ARG A 36 -0.91 -0.26 -4.89
CA ARG A 36 -0.25 -0.14 -6.21
C ARG A 36 -0.47 1.20 -6.88
N PHE A 37 -1.45 1.97 -6.42
CA PHE A 37 -1.87 3.23 -7.04
C PHE A 37 -2.05 4.31 -5.97
N PRO A 38 -1.74 5.58 -6.29
CA PRO A 38 -1.89 6.67 -5.34
C PRO A 38 -3.36 7.02 -5.12
N CYS A 39 -3.71 7.44 -3.90
CA CYS A 39 -5.01 8.04 -3.64
C CYS A 39 -5.02 9.50 -4.08
N VAL A 40 -6.11 9.95 -4.71
CA VAL A 40 -6.35 11.36 -5.09
C VAL A 40 -7.59 11.95 -4.41
N TYR A 41 -8.18 11.23 -3.45
CA TYR A 41 -9.41 11.63 -2.76
C TYR A 41 -9.17 12.00 -1.29
N GLY A 42 -8.00 12.59 -1.00
CA GLY A 42 -7.70 13.17 0.31
C GLY A 42 -7.03 12.24 1.33
N ILE A 43 -6.78 10.96 1.01
CA ILE A 43 -5.88 10.14 1.81
C ILE A 43 -4.45 10.48 1.41
N ASP A 44 -3.68 11.03 2.36
CA ASP A 44 -2.26 11.31 2.16
C ASP A 44 -1.52 9.98 1.96
N MET A 45 -1.02 9.80 0.74
CA MET A 45 -0.21 8.65 0.35
C MET A 45 1.05 9.17 -0.32
N GLN A 46 2.15 8.52 0.04
CA GLN A 46 3.44 8.66 -0.62
C GLN A 46 3.34 8.35 -2.13
N THR A 47 4.37 8.73 -2.88
CA THR A 47 4.36 8.61 -4.34
C THR A 47 4.31 7.15 -4.77
N LYS A 48 3.79 6.87 -5.96
CA LYS A 48 3.62 5.50 -6.46
C LYS A 48 4.95 4.75 -6.43
N THR A 49 6.03 5.44 -6.80
CA THR A 49 7.42 4.94 -6.78
C THR A 49 7.92 4.44 -5.43
N GLU A 50 7.25 4.79 -4.33
CA GLU A 50 7.65 4.40 -2.97
C GLU A 50 6.91 3.16 -2.46
N PHE A 51 5.91 2.64 -3.20
CA PHE A 51 5.18 1.46 -2.76
C PHE A 51 5.99 0.18 -2.97
N VAL A 52 6.10 -0.62 -1.91
CA VAL A 52 6.82 -1.91 -1.95
C VAL A 52 6.24 -2.85 -3.02
N ALA A 53 4.93 -2.74 -3.24
CA ALA A 53 4.15 -3.63 -4.07
C ALA A 53 3.98 -3.14 -5.52
N GLN A 54 4.34 -1.89 -5.88
CA GLN A 54 4.02 -1.27 -7.18
C GLN A 54 4.15 -2.25 -8.37
N ASP A 55 5.37 -2.73 -8.61
CA ASP A 55 5.71 -3.65 -9.71
C ASP A 55 6.28 -4.98 -9.17
N ALA A 56 5.79 -5.39 -8.00
CA ALA A 56 6.26 -6.60 -7.33
C ALA A 56 5.15 -7.65 -7.17
N ASN A 57 5.51 -8.91 -7.41
CA ASN A 57 4.73 -10.07 -6.99
C ASN A 57 4.97 -10.39 -5.51
N LEU A 58 4.22 -11.35 -4.95
CA LEU A 58 4.28 -11.66 -3.51
C LEU A 58 5.66 -12.10 -3.02
N ASP A 59 6.38 -12.90 -3.81
CA ASP A 59 7.72 -13.37 -3.45
C ASP A 59 8.74 -12.23 -3.48
N GLN A 60 8.62 -11.33 -4.46
CA GLN A 60 9.44 -10.12 -4.53
C GLN A 60 9.15 -9.19 -3.35
N ILE A 61 7.88 -9.04 -2.94
CA ILE A 61 7.49 -8.26 -1.77
C ILE A 61 8.05 -8.91 -0.49
N ALA A 62 8.01 -10.24 -0.37
CA ALA A 62 8.57 -10.96 0.77
C ALA A 62 10.10 -10.81 0.88
N LYS A 63 10.79 -10.69 -0.26
CA LYS A 63 12.25 -10.47 -0.32
C LYS A 63 12.66 -9.03 -0.04
N LYS A 64 11.94 -8.03 -0.59
CA LYS A 64 11.82 -6.70 0.07
C LYS A 64 11.28 -6.99 1.50
N ILE A 65 11.22 -6.16 2.51
CA ILE A 65 10.75 -6.56 3.87
C ILE A 65 11.43 -7.75 4.63
N GLY A 66 11.99 -8.80 4.02
CA GLY A 66 12.73 -9.89 4.71
C GLY A 66 11.89 -11.07 5.24
N ALA A 67 10.64 -11.21 4.79
CA ALA A 67 9.75 -12.29 5.18
C ALA A 67 10.03 -13.59 4.42
N ASP A 68 9.69 -14.74 5.02
CA ASP A 68 9.72 -16.03 4.33
C ASP A 68 8.55 -16.18 3.35
N LYS A 69 7.37 -15.65 3.68
CA LYS A 69 6.26 -15.43 2.75
C LYS A 69 5.44 -14.22 3.18
N VAL A 70 4.79 -13.60 2.21
CA VAL A 70 3.81 -12.54 2.42
C VAL A 70 2.44 -12.99 1.93
N ILE A 71 1.41 -12.67 2.70
CA ILE A 71 0.01 -12.94 2.38
C ILE A 71 -0.74 -11.61 2.40
N TYR A 72 -1.52 -11.34 1.36
CA TYR A 72 -2.42 -10.20 1.32
C TYR A 72 -3.87 -10.68 1.24
N GLN A 73 -4.76 -9.93 1.87
CA GLN A 73 -6.19 -10.07 1.63
C GLN A 73 -6.52 -9.69 0.18
N THR A 74 -7.45 -10.40 -0.46
CA THR A 74 -7.92 -10.01 -1.79
C THR A 74 -8.87 -8.82 -1.69
N LEU A 75 -8.90 -7.98 -2.74
CA LEU A 75 -9.80 -6.82 -2.77
C LEU A 75 -11.26 -7.24 -2.65
N GLU A 76 -11.65 -8.33 -3.31
CA GLU A 76 -13.01 -8.87 -3.23
C GLU A 76 -13.38 -9.31 -1.81
N SER A 77 -12.46 -9.99 -1.10
CA SER A 77 -12.68 -10.37 0.30
C SER A 77 -12.76 -9.15 1.21
N LEU A 78 -11.97 -8.09 0.96
CA LEU A 78 -12.05 -6.83 1.70
C LEU A 78 -13.41 -6.15 1.50
N LYS A 79 -13.85 -5.97 0.25
CA LYS A 79 -15.18 -5.40 -0.07
C LYS A 79 -16.30 -6.20 0.59
N LYS A 80 -16.23 -7.53 0.53
CA LYS A 80 -17.19 -8.42 1.19
C LYS A 80 -17.20 -8.23 2.71
N ALA A 81 -16.03 -8.19 3.35
CA ALA A 81 -15.90 -8.03 4.79
C ALA A 81 -16.49 -6.71 5.28
N VAL A 82 -16.19 -5.60 4.61
CA VAL A 82 -16.77 -4.28 4.96
C VAL A 82 -18.28 -4.27 4.74
N GLY A 83 -18.77 -4.88 3.65
CA GLY A 83 -20.19 -4.99 3.33
C GLY A 83 -21.01 -5.77 4.36
N LEU A 84 -20.38 -6.62 5.20
CA LEU A 84 -21.07 -7.28 6.31
C LEU A 84 -21.56 -6.27 7.36
N GLY A 85 -20.84 -5.16 7.55
CA GLY A 85 -21.22 -4.10 8.48
C GLY A 85 -22.41 -3.26 8.00
N ASN A 86 -22.61 -3.17 6.68
CA ASN A 86 -23.77 -2.48 6.11
C ASN A 86 -24.10 -3.03 4.70
N LYS A 87 -25.16 -3.84 4.61
CA LYS A 87 -25.61 -4.48 3.36
C LYS A 87 -26.17 -3.51 2.31
N ASN A 88 -26.42 -2.25 2.68
CA ASN A 88 -26.87 -1.21 1.76
C ASN A 88 -25.72 -0.62 0.95
N LEU A 89 -24.47 -0.74 1.42
CA LEU A 89 -23.30 -0.35 0.64
C LEU A 89 -23.07 -1.36 -0.48
N LYS A 90 -23.18 -0.90 -1.74
CA LYS A 90 -23.01 -1.75 -2.93
C LYS A 90 -21.63 -1.64 -3.56
N ASN A 91 -21.00 -0.48 -3.42
CA ASN A 91 -19.73 -0.17 -4.04
C ASN A 91 -18.78 0.46 -3.02
N PHE A 92 -17.49 0.22 -3.21
CA PHE A 92 -16.40 0.78 -2.42
C PHE A 92 -15.34 1.31 -3.36
N CYS A 93 -14.72 2.43 -3.00
CA CYS A 93 -13.52 2.90 -3.71
C CYS A 93 -12.38 1.90 -3.45
N GLY A 94 -11.92 1.24 -4.52
CA GLY A 94 -10.79 0.31 -4.51
C GLY A 94 -9.53 0.86 -5.17
N ALA A 95 -9.56 2.13 -5.61
CA ALA A 95 -8.62 2.68 -6.57
C ALA A 95 -7.14 2.49 -6.20
N CYS A 96 -6.79 2.59 -4.91
CA CYS A 96 -5.41 2.42 -4.44
C CYS A 96 -4.85 1.00 -4.67
N PHE A 97 -5.74 0.02 -4.88
CA PHE A 97 -5.41 -1.39 -5.08
C PHE A 97 -5.56 -1.81 -6.55
N ASP A 98 -6.65 -1.42 -7.22
CA ASP A 98 -7.02 -1.88 -8.57
C ASP A 98 -6.83 -0.81 -9.67
N GLY A 99 -6.56 0.44 -9.30
CA GLY A 99 -6.39 1.55 -10.24
C GLY A 99 -7.71 2.01 -10.87
N VAL A 100 -8.87 1.54 -10.38
CA VAL A 100 -10.19 1.93 -10.88
C VAL A 100 -10.73 3.09 -10.04
N TYR A 101 -10.63 4.29 -10.61
CA TYR A 101 -11.06 5.53 -9.96
C TYR A 101 -12.55 5.82 -10.26
N PRO A 102 -13.41 5.96 -9.23
CA PRO A 102 -14.87 6.03 -9.42
C PRO A 102 -15.39 7.35 -9.99
N THR A 103 -14.59 8.41 -10.06
CA THR A 103 -15.05 9.75 -10.50
C THR A 103 -15.04 9.93 -12.02
N GLY A 104 -14.37 9.03 -12.76
CA GLY A 104 -14.36 9.05 -14.24
C GLY A 104 -13.47 10.13 -14.88
N ASP A 105 -12.89 11.02 -14.08
CA ASP A 105 -12.01 12.11 -14.49
C ASP A 105 -10.53 11.86 -14.16
N VAL A 106 -10.20 10.77 -13.46
CA VAL A 106 -8.82 10.44 -13.11
C VAL A 106 -8.16 9.68 -14.25
N THR A 107 -7.23 10.34 -14.94
CA THR A 107 -6.44 9.76 -16.03
C THR A 107 -5.00 9.44 -15.58
N PRO A 108 -4.28 8.55 -16.28
CA PRO A 108 -2.85 8.33 -16.03
C PRO A 108 -2.01 9.60 -16.09
N GLU A 109 -2.39 10.57 -16.93
CA GLU A 109 -1.73 11.87 -17.05
C GLU A 109 -1.89 12.69 -15.77
N ILE A 110 -3.13 12.81 -15.27
CA ILE A 110 -3.42 13.49 -14.01
C ILE A 110 -2.69 12.82 -12.83
N LEU A 111 -2.64 11.48 -12.80
CA LEU A 111 -1.89 10.77 -11.76
C LEU A 111 -0.39 11.07 -11.79
N LYS A 112 0.20 11.21 -12.98
CA LYS A 112 1.62 11.59 -13.13
C LYS A 112 1.86 13.03 -12.69
N GLU A 113 0.94 13.95 -13.02
CA GLU A 113 1.02 15.35 -12.60
C GLU A 113 0.96 15.47 -11.08
N ILE A 114 -0.02 14.83 -10.45
CA ILE A 114 -0.16 14.77 -8.98
C ILE A 114 1.07 14.14 -8.34
N GLU A 115 1.62 13.06 -8.93
CA GLU A 115 2.84 12.44 -8.42
C GLU A 115 4.05 13.39 -8.49
N LYS A 116 4.18 14.14 -9.59
CA LYS A 116 5.24 15.14 -9.76
C LYS A 116 5.11 16.26 -8.73
N GLU A 117 3.91 16.79 -8.53
CA GLU A 117 3.63 17.82 -7.53
C GLU A 117 3.97 17.33 -6.12
N ARG A 118 3.62 16.09 -5.79
CA ARG A 118 3.96 15.48 -4.48
C ARG A 118 5.46 15.34 -4.29
N LYS A 119 6.22 14.95 -5.32
CA LYS A 119 7.68 14.86 -5.25
C LYS A 119 8.31 16.22 -4.96
N ILE A 120 7.90 17.25 -5.69
CA ILE A 120 8.38 18.62 -5.50
C ILE A 120 8.05 19.10 -4.07
N ALA A 121 6.82 18.85 -3.60
CA ALA A 121 6.44 19.24 -2.24
C ALA A 121 7.27 18.52 -1.17
N GLN A 122 7.58 17.23 -1.37
CA GLN A 122 8.44 16.46 -0.46
C GLN A 122 9.88 16.96 -0.47
N GLU A 123 10.45 17.24 -1.64
CA GLU A 123 11.81 17.79 -1.80
C GLU A 123 11.93 19.15 -1.08
N ASN A 124 11.00 20.06 -1.34
CA ASN A 124 10.96 21.38 -0.68
C ASN A 124 10.84 21.26 0.85
N GLN A 125 10.06 20.28 1.35
CA GLN A 125 9.97 20.02 2.78
C GLN A 125 11.26 19.46 3.38
N LEU A 126 12.07 18.74 2.61
CA LEU A 126 13.40 18.31 3.05
C LEU A 126 14.37 19.50 3.08
N GLU A 127 14.38 20.34 2.04
CA GLU A 127 15.25 21.52 1.97
C GLU A 127 15.01 22.51 3.13
N LEU A 128 13.75 22.71 3.54
CA LEU A 128 13.39 23.56 4.68
C LEU A 128 13.78 22.99 6.05
N LYS A 129 14.21 21.72 6.12
CA LYS A 129 14.64 21.05 7.36
C LYS A 129 16.16 21.06 7.56
N PHE A 130 16.90 21.66 6.64
CA PHE A 130 18.34 21.93 6.72
C PHE A 130 18.61 23.43 6.82
#